data_AF-A0A9K3DCA9-F1
#
_entry.id   AF-A0A9K3DCA9-F1
#
_cell.length_a   1.000
_cell.length_b   1.000
_cell.length_c   1.000
_cell.angle_alpha   90.00
_cell.angle_beta   90.00
_cell.angle_gamma   90.00
#
_symmetry.space_group_name_H-M   'P 1'
#
loop_
_entity.id
_entity.type
_entity.pdbx_description
1 polymer ?
#
loop_
_entity_poly.entity_id
_entity_poly.type
_entity_poly.pdbx_seq_one_letter_code
_entity_poly.pdbx_strand_id
1 'polypeptide(L)'
;KEEWGEFLHQRGKKYPDFDDIRREIEAETDRMTGTGKRVSESPIRLSIYSPNVLNLTLVDLPGIARNPVGDQPKDIEAQIKRMVLQFITKPNSIILAVTAANTDLATSDAIQMARQVDPNGERTIGVMTKLDLMDQGTDASPILRNEVHRFRLGWTGVVNRSQADIK
;
A
#
# COMPACT_ATOMS: atom_id res chain seq x y z
N LYS A 1 -13.83 10.83 -24.67
CA LYS A 1 -14.63 10.93 -23.42
C LYS A 1 -13.68 11.46 -22.36
N GLU A 2 -14.12 12.41 -21.53
CA GLU A 2 -13.27 13.11 -20.56
C GLU A 2 -12.97 12.21 -19.35
N GLU A 3 -11.77 12.30 -18.81
CA GLU A 3 -11.31 11.61 -17.59
C GLU A 3 -10.90 12.68 -16.56
N TRP A 4 -11.25 12.51 -15.29
CA TRP A 4 -10.91 13.48 -14.25
C TRP A 4 -10.95 12.89 -12.85
N GLY A 5 -10.26 13.53 -11.91
CA GLY A 5 -10.38 13.29 -10.47
C GLY A 5 -11.22 14.36 -9.77
N GLU A 6 -11.77 14.01 -8.62
CA GLU A 6 -12.42 14.94 -7.69
C GLU A 6 -12.08 14.56 -6.25
N PHE A 7 -11.64 15.55 -5.46
CA PHE A 7 -11.35 15.37 -4.05
C PHE A 7 -12.54 15.74 -3.17
N LEU A 8 -12.78 14.97 -2.11
CA LEU A 8 -13.88 15.24 -1.20
C LEU A 8 -13.77 16.60 -0.49
N HIS A 9 -12.55 17.05 -0.18
CA HIS A 9 -12.32 18.34 0.48
C HIS A 9 -12.38 19.54 -0.47
N GLN A 10 -12.49 19.30 -1.79
CA GLN A 10 -12.66 20.33 -2.83
C GLN A 10 -13.82 19.97 -3.77
N ARG A 11 -15.00 19.73 -3.18
CA ARG A 11 -16.20 19.32 -3.92
C ARG A 11 -16.49 20.24 -5.11
N GLY A 12 -16.80 19.64 -6.25
CA GLY A 12 -17.10 20.33 -7.50
C GLY A 12 -15.90 20.75 -8.33
N LYS A 13 -14.66 20.65 -7.80
CA LYS A 13 -13.45 20.90 -8.59
C LYS A 13 -13.02 19.63 -9.32
N LYS A 14 -13.00 19.68 -10.66
CA LYS A 14 -12.49 18.60 -11.51
C LYS A 14 -11.00 18.76 -11.77
N TYR A 15 -10.30 17.65 -11.71
CA TYR A 15 -8.87 17.52 -11.99
C TYR A 15 -8.65 16.68 -13.24
N PRO A 16 -8.54 17.27 -14.44
CA PRO A 16 -8.30 16.51 -15.66
C PRO A 16 -6.87 16.00 -15.78
N ASP A 17 -5.90 16.64 -15.09
CA ASP A 17 -4.49 16.26 -15.08
C ASP A 17 -4.15 15.45 -13.82
N PHE A 18 -3.57 14.26 -14.01
CA PHE A 18 -3.12 13.39 -12.93
C PHE A 18 -1.92 13.96 -12.15
N ASP A 19 -1.12 14.83 -12.77
CA ASP A 19 -0.04 15.52 -12.06
C ASP A 19 -0.59 16.54 -11.05
N ASP A 20 -1.71 17.20 -11.35
CA ASP A 20 -2.40 18.06 -10.39
C ASP A 20 -3.01 17.25 -9.24
N ILE A 21 -3.54 16.05 -9.53
CA ILE A 21 -4.02 15.12 -8.50
C ILE A 21 -2.89 14.74 -7.56
N ARG A 22 -1.72 14.35 -8.10
CA ARG A 22 -0.54 14.02 -7.28
C ARG A 22 -0.12 15.19 -6.40
N ARG A 23 0.00 16.39 -6.97
CA ARG A 23 0.34 17.62 -6.23
C ARG A 23 -0.67 17.92 -5.12
N GLU A 24 -1.96 17.73 -5.38
CA GLU A 24 -3.02 17.96 -4.39
C GLU A 24 -2.99 16.92 -3.25
N ILE A 25 -2.66 15.65 -3.53
CA ILE A 25 -2.46 14.63 -2.50
C ILE A 25 -1.30 15.01 -1.58
N GLU A 26 -0.17 15.46 -2.14
CA GLU A 26 0.98 15.93 -1.36
C GLU A 26 0.60 17.15 -0.51
N ALA A 27 -0.03 18.15 -1.12
CA ALA A 27 -0.44 19.37 -0.43
C ALA A 27 -1.50 19.12 0.67
N GLU A 28 -2.42 18.18 0.49
CA GLU A 28 -3.39 17.79 1.52
C GLU A 28 -2.73 16.98 2.64
N THR A 29 -1.80 16.08 2.30
CA THR A 29 -0.99 15.34 3.30
C THR A 29 -0.21 16.30 4.19
N ASP A 30 0.46 17.29 3.59
CA ASP A 30 1.23 18.32 4.31
C ASP A 30 0.33 19.21 5.18
N ARG A 31 -0.87 19.55 4.70
CA ARG A 31 -1.86 20.29 5.51
C ARG A 31 -2.31 19.51 6.74
N MET A 32 -2.47 18.19 6.63
CA MET A 32 -2.93 17.35 7.75
C MET A 32 -1.81 17.01 8.74
N THR A 33 -0.58 16.79 8.26
CA THR A 33 0.53 16.25 9.07
C THR A 33 1.61 17.28 9.43
N GLY A 34 1.58 18.45 8.78
CA GLY A 34 2.66 19.42 8.75
C GLY A 34 3.81 18.96 7.84
N THR A 35 4.89 19.73 7.78
CA THR A 35 6.08 19.41 6.96
C THR A 35 6.98 18.31 7.56
N GLY A 36 6.54 17.67 8.65
CA GLY A 36 7.28 16.61 9.34
C GLY A 36 6.84 15.22 8.90
N LYS A 37 7.59 14.17 9.28
CA LYS A 37 7.29 12.76 8.92
C LYS A 37 6.13 12.15 9.72
N ARG A 38 5.13 12.93 10.10
CA ARG A 38 3.99 12.46 10.90
C ARG A 38 2.96 11.74 10.01
N VAL A 39 2.06 10.98 10.64
CA VAL A 39 0.93 10.32 9.97
C VAL A 39 -0.37 10.88 10.51
N SER A 40 -1.43 10.82 9.70
CA SER A 40 -2.78 11.23 10.06
C SER A 40 -3.73 10.04 9.86
N GLU A 41 -4.60 9.77 10.84
CA GLU A 41 -5.66 8.75 10.70
C GLU A 41 -6.78 9.21 9.74
N SER A 42 -6.85 10.50 9.41
CA SER A 42 -7.84 11.07 8.48
C SER A 42 -7.47 10.72 7.03
N PRO A 43 -8.33 10.00 6.28
CA PRO A 43 -8.03 9.62 4.90
C PRO A 43 -8.28 10.76 3.91
N ILE A 44 -7.44 10.86 2.88
CA ILE A 44 -7.72 11.65 1.68
C ILE A 44 -8.67 10.84 0.79
N ARG A 45 -9.82 11.41 0.44
CA ARG A 45 -10.81 10.76 -0.43
C ARG A 45 -10.79 11.38 -1.81
N LEU A 46 -10.44 10.56 -2.79
CA LEU A 46 -10.33 10.91 -4.20
C LEU A 46 -11.22 9.96 -5.02
N SER A 47 -12.06 10.53 -5.87
CA SER A 47 -12.84 9.80 -6.87
C SER A 47 -12.22 10.01 -8.24
N ILE A 48 -11.88 8.94 -8.95
CA ILE A 48 -11.40 9.00 -10.34
C ILE A 48 -12.53 8.55 -11.26
N TYR A 49 -12.83 9.37 -12.27
CA TYR A 49 -13.84 9.13 -13.28
C TYR A 49 -13.17 8.87 -14.62
N SER A 50 -13.40 7.68 -15.18
CA SER A 50 -12.93 7.30 -16.51
C SER A 50 -13.93 6.33 -17.15
N PRO A 51 -14.12 6.38 -18.49
CA PRO A 51 -14.94 5.39 -19.19
C PRO A 51 -14.28 4.01 -19.29
N ASN A 52 -13.01 3.90 -18.90
CA ASN A 52 -12.18 2.70 -19.06
C ASN A 52 -11.95 1.94 -17.74
N VAL A 53 -12.60 2.36 -16.65
CA VAL A 53 -12.41 1.78 -15.31
C VAL A 53 -13.71 1.18 -14.78
N LEU A 54 -13.56 0.23 -13.86
CA LEU A 54 -14.66 -0.32 -13.08
C LEU A 54 -14.90 0.52 -11.83
N ASN A 55 -16.10 0.42 -11.27
CA ASN A 55 -16.39 0.94 -9.94
C ASN A 55 -15.65 0.10 -8.90
N LEU A 56 -14.51 0.60 -8.43
CA LEU A 56 -13.64 -0.05 -7.46
C LEU A 56 -13.18 0.96 -6.41
N THR A 57 -13.08 0.52 -5.16
CA THR A 57 -12.46 1.30 -4.08
C THR A 57 -11.08 0.73 -3.79
N LEU A 58 -10.06 1.56 -3.98
CA LEU A 58 -8.68 1.26 -3.61
C LEU A 58 -8.33 2.06 -2.36
N VAL A 59 -7.56 1.45 -1.46
CA VAL A 59 -7.05 2.12 -0.25
C VAL A 59 -5.55 1.94 -0.23
N ASP A 60 -4.82 3.05 -0.36
CA ASP A 60 -3.39 3.09 -0.11
C ASP A 60 -3.15 3.40 1.37
N LEU A 61 -2.22 2.68 1.99
CA LEU A 61 -1.98 2.69 3.43
C LEU A 61 -0.51 3.02 3.71
N PRO A 62 -0.20 3.72 4.82
CA PRO A 62 1.18 4.00 5.18
C PRO A 62 2.00 2.71 5.34
N GLY A 63 3.25 2.74 4.85
CA GLY A 63 4.19 1.65 5.08
C GLY A 63 4.52 1.50 6.56
N ILE A 64 4.64 0.25 7.03
CA ILE A 64 4.93 -0.04 8.44
C ILE A 64 6.38 0.33 8.74
N ALA A 65 6.58 1.36 9.57
CA ALA A 65 7.89 1.79 10.04
C ALA A 65 8.15 1.24 11.45
N ARG A 66 9.22 0.46 11.61
CA ARG A 66 9.63 -0.10 12.92
C ARG A 66 10.42 0.88 13.79
N ASN A 67 11.14 1.82 13.16
CA ASN A 67 11.95 2.80 13.87
C ASN A 67 11.40 4.21 13.59
N PRO A 68 11.08 5.01 14.62
CA PRO A 68 10.69 6.40 14.43
C PRO A 68 11.87 7.17 13.82
N VAL A 69 11.60 7.99 12.80
CA VAL A 69 12.60 8.83 12.15
C VAL A 69 12.20 10.30 12.28
N GLY A 70 13.15 11.15 12.69
CA GLY A 70 12.92 12.58 12.86
C GLY A 70 11.92 12.84 14.00
N ASP A 71 10.88 13.63 13.72
CA ASP A 71 9.89 14.08 14.71
C ASP A 71 8.72 13.08 14.92
N GLN A 72 8.88 11.82 14.52
CA GLN A 72 7.86 10.79 14.72
C GLN A 72 7.72 10.41 16.20
N PRO A 73 6.48 10.23 16.70
CA PRO A 73 6.27 9.80 18.07
C PRO A 73 6.72 8.35 18.28
N LYS A 74 7.06 7.98 19.51
CA LYS A 74 7.57 6.63 19.85
C LYS A 74 6.56 5.51 19.53
N ASP A 75 5.27 5.82 19.48
CA ASP A 75 4.18 4.89 19.20
C ASP A 75 3.75 4.88 17.71
N ILE A 76 4.56 5.47 16.81
CA ILE A 76 4.24 5.57 15.37
C ILE A 76 3.91 4.21 14.74
N GLU A 77 4.64 3.16 15.10
CA GLU A 77 4.39 1.79 14.61
C GLU A 77 2.98 1.34 15.00
N ALA A 78 2.58 1.56 16.24
CA ALA A 78 1.26 1.19 16.74
C ALA A 78 0.16 2.04 16.07
N GLN A 79 0.40 3.32 15.80
CA GLN A 79 -0.52 4.18 15.05
C GLN A 79 -0.76 3.65 13.64
N ILE A 80 0.32 3.38 12.88
CA ILE A 80 0.22 2.84 11.52
C ILE A 80 -0.49 1.49 11.52
N LYS A 81 -0.15 0.59 12.46
CA LYS A 81 -0.82 -0.70 12.59
C LYS A 81 -2.32 -0.55 12.83
N ARG A 82 -2.74 0.39 13.68
CA ARG A 82 -4.18 0.69 13.89
C ARG A 82 -4.84 1.21 12.62
N MET A 83 -4.22 2.14 11.91
CA MET A 83 -4.74 2.67 10.63
C MET A 83 -4.96 1.54 9.62
N VAL A 84 -3.97 0.67 9.42
CA VAL A 84 -4.07 -0.47 8.50
C VAL A 84 -5.21 -1.41 8.91
N LEU A 85 -5.28 -1.77 10.20
CA LEU A 85 -6.29 -2.69 10.73
C LEU A 85 -7.72 -2.20 10.50
N GLN A 86 -7.99 -0.89 10.52
CA GLN A 86 -9.32 -0.32 10.23
C GLN A 86 -9.85 -0.65 8.82
N PHE A 87 -8.95 -0.95 7.87
CA PHE A 87 -9.31 -1.30 6.51
C PHE A 87 -9.29 -2.81 6.29
N ILE A 88 -8.23 -3.50 6.74
CA ILE A 88 -8.04 -4.92 6.42
C ILE A 88 -8.93 -5.87 7.24
N THR A 89 -9.50 -5.44 8.37
CA THR A 89 -10.47 -6.25 9.13
C THR A 89 -11.81 -6.42 8.43
N LYS A 90 -12.15 -5.58 7.44
CA LYS A 90 -13.42 -5.68 6.72
C LYS A 90 -13.41 -6.95 5.86
N PRO A 91 -14.38 -7.87 6.01
CA PRO A 91 -14.37 -9.15 5.31
C PRO A 91 -14.52 -9.00 3.79
N ASN A 92 -15.21 -7.96 3.33
CA ASN A 92 -15.33 -7.62 1.92
C ASN A 92 -14.19 -6.70 1.46
N SER A 93 -12.94 -7.16 1.65
CA SER A 93 -11.74 -6.48 1.15
C SER A 93 -10.69 -7.52 0.72
N ILE A 94 -10.00 -7.22 -0.38
CA ILE A 94 -8.82 -8.00 -0.79
C ILE A 94 -7.60 -7.34 -0.17
N ILE A 95 -6.76 -8.15 0.49
CA ILE A 95 -5.50 -7.68 1.09
C ILE A 95 -4.37 -7.99 0.12
N LEU A 96 -3.64 -6.96 -0.31
CA LEU A 96 -2.38 -7.13 -1.03
C LEU A 96 -1.23 -7.11 -0.02
N ALA A 97 -0.73 -8.29 0.36
CA ALA A 97 0.39 -8.43 1.29
C ALA A 97 1.71 -8.25 0.54
N VAL A 98 2.12 -6.99 0.34
CA VAL A 98 3.33 -6.63 -0.41
C VAL A 98 4.58 -6.82 0.46
N THR A 99 5.53 -7.63 -0.02
CA THR A 99 6.82 -7.90 0.64
C THR A 99 7.96 -7.81 -0.36
N ALA A 100 9.13 -7.31 0.05
CA ALA A 100 10.31 -7.25 -0.80
C ALA A 100 11.06 -8.59 -0.79
N ALA A 101 11.50 -9.05 -1.96
CA ALA A 101 12.16 -10.34 -2.14
C ALA A 101 13.56 -10.41 -1.50
N ASN A 102 14.20 -9.26 -1.31
CA ASN A 102 15.52 -9.12 -0.70
C ASN A 102 15.49 -9.04 0.83
N THR A 103 14.37 -9.39 1.45
CA THR A 103 14.19 -9.40 2.91
C THR A 103 13.62 -10.74 3.36
N ASP A 104 13.85 -11.12 4.61
CA ASP A 104 13.28 -12.36 5.16
C ASP A 104 11.74 -12.24 5.28
N LEU A 105 11.03 -13.07 4.51
CA LEU A 105 9.57 -13.13 4.52
C LEU A 105 8.98 -13.48 5.88
N ALA A 106 9.69 -14.28 6.70
CA ALA A 106 9.21 -14.63 8.04
C ALA A 106 9.02 -13.39 8.93
N THR A 107 9.76 -12.33 8.62
CA THR A 107 9.70 -11.05 9.34
C THR A 107 8.77 -10.02 8.71
N SER A 108 8.05 -10.37 7.63
CA SER A 108 7.17 -9.44 6.91
C SER A 108 5.97 -9.03 7.76
N ASP A 109 5.92 -7.74 8.13
CA ASP A 109 4.80 -7.17 8.87
C ASP A 109 3.48 -7.26 8.07
N ALA A 110 3.55 -7.16 6.74
CA ALA A 110 2.38 -7.27 5.87
C ALA A 110 1.74 -8.67 5.94
N ILE A 111 2.56 -9.73 5.91
CA ILE A 111 2.08 -11.11 6.02
C ILE A 111 1.50 -11.36 7.42
N GLN A 112 2.20 -10.92 8.47
CA GLN A 112 1.75 -11.09 9.86
C GLN A 112 0.41 -10.41 10.11
N MET A 113 0.26 -9.16 9.65
CA MET A 113 -0.99 -8.42 9.79
C MET A 113 -2.13 -9.02 8.97
N ALA A 114 -1.86 -9.48 7.74
CA ALA A 114 -2.87 -10.17 6.93
C ALA A 114 -3.37 -11.44 7.64
N ARG A 115 -2.46 -12.26 8.19
CA ARG A 115 -2.82 -13.49 8.91
C ARG A 115 -3.61 -13.24 10.20
N GLN A 116 -3.43 -12.10 10.84
CA GLN A 116 -4.21 -11.74 12.02
C GLN A 116 -5.71 -11.59 11.70
N VAL A 117 -6.06 -11.12 10.50
CA VAL A 117 -7.44 -10.82 10.09
C VAL A 117 -7.99 -11.73 8.98
N ASP A 118 -7.12 -12.55 8.38
CA ASP A 118 -7.41 -13.56 7.38
C ASP A 118 -6.49 -14.79 7.61
N PRO A 119 -6.70 -15.57 8.70
CA PRO A 119 -5.81 -16.67 9.07
C PRO A 119 -5.67 -17.74 8.00
N ASN A 120 -6.76 -17.98 7.26
CA ASN A 120 -6.83 -18.97 6.17
C ASN A 120 -6.30 -18.40 4.84
N GLY A 121 -6.05 -17.10 4.74
CA GLY A 121 -5.54 -16.46 3.52
C GLY A 121 -6.55 -16.49 2.38
N GLU A 122 -7.85 -16.45 2.67
CA GLU A 122 -8.94 -16.60 1.69
C GLU A 122 -9.09 -15.39 0.77
N ARG A 123 -8.73 -14.20 1.27
CA ARG A 123 -8.88 -12.91 0.60
C ARG A 123 -7.57 -12.12 0.55
N THR A 124 -6.45 -12.80 0.77
CA THR A 124 -5.11 -12.22 0.73
C THR A 124 -4.37 -12.70 -0.53
N ILE A 125 -3.75 -11.77 -1.26
CA ILE A 125 -2.81 -12.05 -2.34
C ILE A 125 -1.41 -11.69 -1.85
N GLY A 126 -0.47 -12.63 -1.94
CA GLY A 126 0.94 -12.34 -1.68
C GLY A 126 1.56 -11.61 -2.87
N VAL A 127 2.17 -10.45 -2.65
CA VAL A 127 2.86 -9.72 -3.72
C VAL A 127 4.34 -9.60 -3.36
N MET A 128 5.20 -10.09 -4.25
CA MET A 128 6.64 -10.01 -4.07
C MET A 128 7.23 -8.96 -4.99
N THR A 129 7.90 -7.96 -4.41
CA THR A 129 8.56 -6.87 -5.14
C THR A 129 10.08 -7.04 -5.10
N LYS A 130 10.82 -6.26 -5.91
CA LYS A 130 12.30 -6.19 -5.86
C LYS A 130 13.01 -7.53 -6.10
N LEU A 131 12.44 -8.39 -6.96
CA LEU A 131 13.04 -9.68 -7.34
C LEU A 131 14.42 -9.52 -8.01
N ASP A 132 14.63 -8.38 -8.67
CA ASP A 132 15.89 -7.95 -9.28
C ASP A 132 17.00 -7.65 -8.26
N LEU A 133 16.66 -7.40 -6.99
CA LEU A 133 17.59 -7.07 -5.91
C LEU A 133 17.86 -8.25 -4.97
N MET A 134 17.47 -9.46 -5.34
CA MET A 134 17.73 -10.66 -4.53
C MET A 134 19.21 -11.00 -4.50
N ASP A 135 19.66 -11.54 -3.37
CA ASP A 135 21.04 -11.99 -3.20
C ASP A 135 21.35 -13.15 -4.15
N GLN A 136 22.51 -13.08 -4.79
CA GLN A 136 22.96 -14.13 -5.70
C GLN A 136 23.02 -15.48 -4.98
N GLY A 137 22.44 -16.50 -5.61
CA GLY A 137 22.34 -17.85 -5.05
C GLY A 137 21.06 -18.11 -4.24
N THR A 138 20.18 -17.12 -4.09
CA THR A 138 18.83 -17.29 -3.53
C THR A 138 17.75 -17.23 -4.62
N ASP A 139 16.59 -17.84 -4.39
CA ASP A 139 15.46 -17.76 -5.32
C ASP A 139 14.11 -17.72 -4.60
N ALA A 140 13.16 -17.02 -5.21
CA ALA A 140 11.80 -16.83 -4.69
C ALA A 140 10.82 -17.91 -5.15
N SER A 141 11.26 -18.91 -5.91
CA SER A 141 10.37 -19.84 -6.60
C SER A 141 9.46 -20.64 -5.66
N PRO A 142 9.93 -21.15 -4.50
CA PRO A 142 9.03 -21.83 -3.55
C PRO A 142 7.90 -20.93 -3.05
N ILE A 143 8.15 -19.64 -2.90
CA ILE A 143 7.15 -18.68 -2.45
C ILE A 143 6.16 -18.39 -3.58
N LEU A 144 6.68 -18.12 -4.79
CA LEU A 144 5.84 -17.84 -5.96
C LEU A 144 4.99 -19.05 -6.37
N ARG A 145 5.48 -20.28 -6.13
CA ARG A 145 4.70 -21.53 -6.28
C ARG A 145 3.76 -21.83 -5.10
N ASN A 146 3.65 -20.90 -4.14
CA ASN A 146 2.76 -20.99 -2.99
C ASN A 146 3.07 -22.19 -2.06
N GLU A 147 4.34 -22.57 -1.92
CA GLU A 147 4.77 -23.74 -1.14
C GLU A 147 5.04 -23.40 0.33
N VAL A 148 5.52 -22.17 0.60
CA VAL A 148 5.98 -21.70 1.93
C VAL A 148 4.85 -20.99 2.71
N HIS A 149 4.49 -19.76 2.31
CA HIS A 149 3.42 -18.98 2.94
C HIS A 149 2.14 -19.06 2.11
N ARG A 150 1.31 -20.07 2.37
CA ARG A 150 0.20 -20.41 1.47
C ARG A 150 -0.98 -19.43 1.53
N PHE A 151 -1.19 -18.64 0.49
CA PHE A 151 -2.42 -17.86 0.33
C PHE A 151 -3.35 -18.52 -0.69
N ARG A 152 -4.67 -18.48 -0.46
CA ARG A 152 -5.63 -19.13 -1.36
C ARG A 152 -5.63 -18.47 -2.75
N LEU A 153 -5.39 -17.18 -2.80
CA LEU A 153 -5.27 -16.41 -4.05
C LEU A 153 -3.85 -16.43 -4.64
N GLY A 154 -2.92 -17.15 -3.99
CA GLY A 154 -1.56 -17.35 -4.47
C GLY A 154 -0.64 -16.14 -4.30
N TRP A 155 0.45 -16.16 -5.08
CA TRP A 155 1.51 -15.17 -5.08
C TRP A 155 1.73 -14.58 -6.47
N THR A 156 2.18 -13.33 -6.53
CA THR A 156 2.60 -12.68 -7.77
C THR A 156 3.89 -11.90 -7.55
N GLY A 157 4.86 -12.11 -8.42
CA GLY A 157 6.11 -11.36 -8.46
C GLY A 157 5.97 -10.13 -9.37
N VAL A 158 6.49 -8.98 -8.92
CA VAL A 158 6.54 -7.74 -9.70
C VAL A 158 7.92 -7.09 -9.57
N VAL A 159 8.40 -6.52 -10.68
CA VAL A 159 9.59 -5.67 -10.70
C VAL A 159 9.13 -4.26 -11.03
N ASN A 160 9.29 -3.35 -10.06
CA ASN A 160 8.90 -1.96 -10.20
C ASN A 160 10.08 -1.12 -10.69
N ARG A 161 9.78 0.08 -11.21
CA ARG A 161 10.77 1.09 -11.56
C ARG A 161 11.69 1.42 -10.38
N SER A 162 12.98 1.56 -10.63
CA SER A 162 13.94 2.02 -9.62
C SER A 162 13.81 3.53 -9.38
N GLN A 163 14.46 4.05 -8.35
CA GLN A 163 14.48 5.50 -8.10
C GLN A 163 15.11 6.29 -9.26
N ALA A 164 16.04 5.69 -10.01
CA ALA A 164 16.64 6.30 -11.19
C ALA A 164 15.65 6.37 -12.38
N ASP A 165 14.64 5.50 -12.40
CA ASP A 165 13.62 5.42 -13.45
C ASP A 165 12.38 6.26 -13.14
N ILE A 166 12.21 6.66 -11.88
CA ILE A 166 11.15 7.56 -11.43
C ILE A 166 11.60 8.99 -11.76
N LYS A 167 11.02 9.56 -12.83
CA LYS A 167 11.21 10.95 -13.26
C LYS A 167 10.26 11.91 -12.55
#